data_AF-A0A966JCZ7-F1
#
_entry.id   AF-A0A966JCZ7-F1
#
_cell.length_a   1.000
_cell.length_b   1.000
_cell.length_c   1.000
_cell.angle_alpha   90.00
_cell.angle_beta   90.00
_cell.angle_gamma   90.00
#
_symmetry.space_group_name_H-M   'P 1'
#
loop_
_entity.id
_entity.type
_entity.pdbx_description
1 polymer ?
#
loop_
_entity_poly.entity_id
_entity_poly.type
_entity_poly.pdbx_seq_one_letter_code
_entity_poly.pdbx_strand_id
1 'polypeptide(L)'
;MADRDFPGEISALEKTLAGIESVLNLPELERRSVDLEAKASAPDLWNDPERAQKVTSELSRTQSTINKVKSLKSRVVDLPVMLELAASESDQSAMSDFSKEVDSVTKAVSDLEVQTLLSGEYDHRDALVTIRSEAGGVDAADWAEMVSRMFFRYCERHSLSVSVLETSYAEEAGI
;
A
#
# COMPACT_ATOMS: atom_id res chain seq x y z
N MET A 1 3.10 33.83 6.41
CA MET A 1 2.77 32.39 6.43
C MET A 1 3.25 31.88 7.76
N ALA A 2 2.42 31.18 8.54
CA ALA A 2 2.89 30.58 9.78
C ALA A 2 4.08 29.67 9.45
N ASP A 3 5.18 29.79 10.17
CA ASP A 3 6.28 28.82 10.05
C ASP A 3 5.71 27.43 10.36
N ARG A 4 5.94 26.49 9.44
CA ARG A 4 5.49 25.11 9.55
C ARG A 4 6.20 24.45 10.74
N ASP A 5 5.44 23.80 11.62
CA ASP A 5 5.99 23.10 12.79
C ASP A 5 6.51 21.71 12.39
N PHE A 6 7.65 21.69 11.70
CA PHE A 6 8.29 20.44 11.27
C PHE A 6 8.60 19.48 12.44
N PRO A 7 9.14 19.93 13.59
CA PRO A 7 9.35 19.04 14.73
C PRO A 7 8.06 18.38 15.23
N GLY A 8 6.96 19.14 15.31
CA GLY A 8 5.64 18.60 15.67
C GLY A 8 5.14 17.55 14.68
N GLU A 9 5.28 17.81 13.38
CA GLU A 9 4.88 16.88 12.32
C GLU A 9 5.70 15.60 12.34
N ILE A 10 7.03 15.68 12.46
CA ILE A 10 7.91 14.50 12.55
C ILE A 10 7.51 13.65 13.76
N SER A 11 7.28 14.26 14.93
CA SER A 11 6.84 13.54 16.13
C SER A 11 5.49 12.85 15.95
N ALA A 12 4.56 13.44 15.18
CA ALA A 12 3.30 12.81 14.85
C ALA A 12 3.51 11.60 13.93
N LEU A 13 4.36 11.71 12.90
CA LEU A 13 4.69 10.61 11.99
C LEU A 13 5.33 9.43 12.73
N GLU A 14 6.26 9.69 13.66
CA GLU A 14 6.87 8.66 14.51
C GLU A 14 5.83 7.91 15.35
N LYS A 15 4.88 8.63 15.95
CA LYS A 15 3.80 8.01 16.76
C LYS A 15 2.88 7.15 15.91
N THR A 16 2.44 7.65 14.77
CA THR A 16 1.58 6.89 13.84
C THR A 16 2.31 5.64 13.35
N LEU A 17 3.58 5.76 12.97
CA LEU A 17 4.38 4.63 12.52
C LEU A 17 4.59 3.59 13.63
N ALA A 18 4.82 4.00 14.88
CA ALA A 18 4.90 3.08 16.01
C ALA A 18 3.58 2.33 16.24
N GLY A 19 2.44 3.00 16.06
CA GLY A 19 1.10 2.37 16.08
C GLY A 19 0.96 1.31 15.00
N ILE A 20 1.34 1.64 13.76
CA ILE A 20 1.39 0.71 12.62
C ILE A 20 2.24 -0.53 12.94
N GLU A 21 3.46 -0.34 13.44
CA GLU A 21 4.37 -1.45 13.79
C GLU A 21 3.77 -2.39 14.85
N SER A 22 3.06 -1.82 15.83
CA SER A 22 2.38 -2.58 16.87
C SER A 22 1.20 -3.39 16.32
N VAL A 23 0.37 -2.79 15.45
CA VAL A 23 -0.80 -3.47 14.85
C VAL A 23 -0.35 -4.60 13.94
N LEU A 24 0.69 -4.37 13.13
CA LEU A 24 1.24 -5.39 12.24
C LEU A 24 1.98 -6.51 12.98
N ASN A 25 2.33 -6.31 14.25
CA ASN A 25 3.22 -7.18 15.01
C ASN A 25 4.49 -7.51 14.19
N LEU A 26 5.22 -6.45 13.80
CA LEU A 26 6.39 -6.57 12.92
C LEU A 26 7.39 -7.67 13.34
N PRO A 27 7.70 -7.87 14.64
CA PRO A 27 8.59 -8.96 15.06
C PRO A 27 8.08 -10.35 14.70
N GLU A 28 6.76 -10.58 14.75
CA GLU A 28 6.17 -11.85 14.37
C GLU A 28 6.18 -12.04 12.85
N LEU A 29 5.93 -10.97 12.09
CA LEU A 29 6.08 -11.00 10.62
C LEU A 29 7.52 -11.34 10.20
N GLU A 30 8.52 -10.78 10.88
CA GLU A 30 9.93 -11.09 10.61
C GLU A 30 10.25 -12.57 10.89
N ARG A 31 9.78 -13.12 12.01
CA ARG A 31 9.91 -14.56 12.30
C ARG A 31 9.21 -15.40 11.24
N ARG A 32 8.01 -15.01 10.83
CA ARG A 32 7.25 -15.69 9.78
C ARG A 32 7.99 -15.68 8.44
N SER A 33 8.64 -14.57 8.08
CA SER A 33 9.48 -14.49 6.87
C SER A 33 10.60 -15.51 6.91
N VAL A 34 11.33 -15.60 8.04
CA VAL A 34 12.43 -16.56 8.21
C VAL A 34 11.93 -18.01 8.09
N ASP A 35 10.80 -18.33 8.71
CA ASP A 35 10.19 -19.66 8.59
C ASP A 35 9.77 -20.00 7.16
N LEU A 36 9.21 -19.02 6.43
CA LEU A 36 8.79 -19.19 5.05
C LEU A 36 10.01 -19.31 4.10
N GLU A 37 11.10 -18.58 4.35
CA GLU A 37 12.37 -18.72 3.63
C GLU A 37 12.99 -20.11 3.81
N ALA A 38 12.97 -20.63 5.03
CA ALA A 38 13.43 -21.99 5.32
C ALA A 38 12.59 -23.03 4.57
N LYS A 39 11.26 -22.87 4.54
CA LYS A 39 10.36 -23.74 3.77
C LYS A 39 10.58 -23.62 2.27
N ALA A 40 10.77 -22.41 1.75
CA ALA A 40 11.02 -22.16 0.33
C ALA A 40 12.35 -22.77 -0.15
N SER A 41 13.33 -22.87 0.76
CA SER A 41 14.65 -23.46 0.50
C SER A 41 14.65 -24.99 0.58
N ALA A 42 13.55 -25.60 1.04
CA ALA A 42 13.46 -27.06 1.19
C ALA A 42 13.37 -27.75 -0.19
N PRO A 43 14.25 -28.71 -0.52
CA PRO A 43 14.28 -29.34 -1.85
C PRO A 43 12.98 -30.08 -2.20
N ASP A 44 12.27 -30.58 -1.20
CA ASP A 44 11.03 -31.34 -1.35
C ASP A 44 9.82 -30.47 -1.68
N LEU A 45 9.87 -29.16 -1.40
CA LEU A 45 8.78 -28.23 -1.70
C LEU A 45 8.45 -28.24 -3.20
N TRP A 46 9.47 -28.31 -4.05
CA TRP A 46 9.32 -28.25 -5.51
C TRP A 46 8.74 -29.52 -6.14
N ASN A 47 8.54 -30.58 -5.36
CA ASN A 47 7.81 -31.77 -5.78
C ASN A 47 6.29 -31.55 -5.81
N ASP A 48 5.80 -30.48 -5.16
CA ASP A 48 4.39 -30.10 -5.09
C ASP A 48 4.24 -28.64 -5.55
N PRO A 49 3.91 -28.40 -6.84
CA PRO A 49 3.80 -27.05 -7.39
C PRO A 49 2.77 -26.16 -6.68
N GLU A 50 1.65 -26.73 -6.22
CA GLU A 50 0.58 -25.97 -5.55
C GLU A 50 1.05 -25.49 -4.17
N ARG A 51 1.70 -26.37 -3.42
CA ARG A 51 2.32 -26.02 -2.13
C ARG A 51 3.47 -25.02 -2.31
N ALA A 52 4.29 -25.18 -3.34
CA ALA A 52 5.39 -24.26 -3.66
C ALA A 52 4.85 -22.85 -3.97
N GLN A 53 3.79 -22.75 -4.79
CA GLN A 53 3.16 -21.47 -5.11
C GLN A 53 2.59 -20.80 -3.85
N LYS A 54 1.94 -21.56 -2.96
CA LYS A 54 1.39 -21.02 -1.72
C LYS A 54 2.47 -20.45 -0.80
N VAL A 55 3.54 -21.21 -0.57
CA VAL A 55 4.66 -20.79 0.32
C VAL A 55 5.39 -19.58 -0.25
N THR A 56 5.70 -19.58 -1.55
CA THR A 56 6.44 -18.48 -2.19
C THR A 56 5.60 -17.21 -2.31
N SER A 57 4.29 -17.33 -2.56
CA SER A 57 3.37 -16.19 -2.58
C SER A 57 3.22 -15.57 -1.18
N GLU A 58 3.07 -16.41 -0.15
CA GLU A 58 3.02 -15.93 1.24
C GLU A 58 4.32 -15.21 1.62
N LEU A 59 5.47 -15.82 1.30
CA LEU A 59 6.79 -15.24 1.57
C LEU A 59 6.94 -13.86 0.91
N SER A 60 6.61 -13.77 -0.38
CA SER A 60 6.71 -12.51 -1.14
C SER A 60 5.85 -11.41 -0.52
N ARG A 61 4.62 -11.73 -0.09
CA ARG A 61 3.71 -10.80 0.57
C ARG A 61 4.26 -10.34 1.92
N THR A 62 4.71 -11.28 2.76
CA THR A 62 5.30 -10.97 4.08
C THR A 62 6.54 -10.08 3.95
N GLN A 63 7.47 -10.42 3.06
CA GLN A 63 8.68 -9.62 2.82
C GLN A 63 8.35 -8.23 2.27
N SER A 64 7.38 -8.12 1.36
CA SER A 64 6.95 -6.82 0.81
C SER A 64 6.41 -5.90 1.91
N THR A 65 5.60 -6.42 2.83
CA THR A 65 5.10 -5.66 3.98
C THR A 65 6.23 -5.21 4.90
N ILE A 66 7.14 -6.12 5.28
CA ILE A 66 8.30 -5.81 6.14
C ILE A 66 9.16 -4.71 5.50
N ASN A 67 9.49 -4.86 4.21
CA ASN A 67 10.32 -3.91 3.48
C ASN A 67 9.67 -2.53 3.39
N LYS A 68 8.35 -2.48 3.16
CA LYS A 68 7.59 -1.22 3.12
C LYS A 68 7.65 -0.48 4.46
N VAL A 69 7.41 -1.19 5.57
CA VAL A 69 7.46 -0.61 6.92
C VAL A 69 8.88 -0.13 7.25
N LYS A 70 9.91 -0.97 7.03
CA LYS A 70 11.31 -0.62 7.32
C LYS A 70 11.83 0.55 6.49
N SER A 71 11.51 0.58 5.20
CA SER A 71 11.87 1.69 4.32
C SER A 71 11.26 3.00 4.79
N LEU A 72 9.97 2.98 5.14
CA LEU A 72 9.28 4.17 5.63
C LEU A 72 9.82 4.62 7.00
N LYS A 73 10.16 3.67 7.88
CA LYS A 73 10.81 3.95 9.16
C LYS A 73 12.14 4.67 8.99
N SER A 74 12.99 4.18 8.07
CA SER A 74 14.26 4.85 7.78
C SER A 74 14.01 6.30 7.37
N ARG A 75 13.10 6.53 6.42
CA ARG A 75 12.77 7.88 5.94
C ARG A 75 12.32 8.80 7.08
N VAL A 76 11.44 8.34 7.96
CA VAL A 76 10.97 9.13 9.12
C VAL A 76 12.12 9.47 10.08
N VAL A 77 12.99 8.50 10.37
CA VAL A 77 14.16 8.67 11.25
C VAL A 77 15.20 9.61 10.65
N ASP A 78 15.27 9.70 9.32
CA ASP A 78 16.20 10.58 8.61
C ASP A 78 15.70 12.04 8.56
N LEU A 79 14.39 12.30 8.74
CA LEU A 79 13.80 13.64 8.64
C LEU A 79 14.43 14.68 9.59
N PRO A 80 14.73 14.40 10.88
CA PRO A 80 15.40 15.37 11.75
C PRO A 80 16.77 15.81 11.22
N VAL A 81 17.55 14.86 10.70
CA VAL A 81 18.87 15.15 10.12
C VAL A 81 18.72 15.97 8.84
N MET A 82 17.74 15.64 8.00
CA MET A 82 17.43 16.42 6.80
C MET A 82 17.00 17.86 7.13
N LEU A 83 16.22 18.05 8.19
CA LEU A 83 15.82 19.37 8.68
C LEU A 83 17.04 20.18 9.14
N GLU A 84 17.93 19.59 9.92
CA GLU A 84 19.17 20.25 10.36
C GLU A 84 20.05 20.68 9.19
N LEU A 85 20.20 19.81 8.18
CA LEU A 85 20.94 20.10 6.96
C LEU A 85 20.29 21.25 6.18
N ALA A 86 18.97 21.16 5.93
CA ALA A 86 18.24 22.18 5.18
C ALA A 86 18.22 23.54 5.89
N ALA A 87 18.18 23.56 7.23
CA ALA A 87 18.25 24.79 8.02
C ALA A 87 19.66 25.40 8.08
N SER A 88 20.71 24.58 7.88
CA SER A 88 22.10 25.03 7.84
C SER A 88 22.51 25.57 6.48
N GLU A 89 21.75 25.26 5.43
CA GLU A 89 21.96 25.81 4.09
C GLU A 89 21.37 27.22 3.94
N SER A 90 22.10 28.10 3.26
CA SER A 90 21.67 29.49 3.03
C SER A 90 20.66 29.64 1.88
N ASP A 91 20.31 28.55 1.19
CA ASP A 91 19.40 28.55 0.04
C ASP A 91 17.99 28.09 0.43
N GLN A 92 16.98 28.82 -0.04
CA GLN A 92 15.56 28.49 0.15
C GLN A 92 15.16 27.19 -0.56
N SER A 93 15.92 26.74 -1.56
CA SER A 93 15.64 25.49 -2.28
C SER A 93 15.70 24.26 -1.36
N ALA A 94 16.67 24.22 -0.42
CA ALA A 94 16.85 23.11 0.51
C ALA A 94 15.64 22.91 1.43
N MET A 95 15.13 24.00 2.01
CA MET A 95 13.91 23.95 2.84
C MET A 95 12.67 23.60 2.02
N SER A 96 12.59 24.02 0.74
CA SER A 96 11.49 23.63 -0.13
C SER A 96 11.49 22.14 -0.44
N ASP A 97 12.66 21.55 -0.70
CA ASP A 97 12.79 20.13 -0.99
C ASP A 97 12.55 19.27 0.26
N PHE A 98 13.04 19.73 1.43
CA PHE A 98 12.70 19.11 2.71
C PHE A 98 11.19 19.11 2.95
N SER A 99 10.51 20.24 2.72
CA SER A 99 9.04 20.32 2.86
C SER A 99 8.31 19.32 1.96
N LYS A 100 8.77 19.10 0.72
CA LYS A 100 8.17 18.11 -0.18
C LYS A 100 8.40 16.68 0.31
N GLU A 101 9.57 16.41 0.90
CA GLU A 101 9.84 15.09 1.47
C GLU A 101 8.96 14.80 2.68
N VAL A 102 8.75 15.78 3.57
CA VAL A 102 7.80 15.64 4.69
C VAL A 102 6.38 15.34 4.17
N ASP A 103 5.92 16.03 3.13
CA ASP A 103 4.61 15.77 2.52
C ASP A 103 4.52 14.35 1.92
N SER A 104 5.58 13.92 1.25
CA SER A 104 5.71 12.58 0.67
C SER A 104 5.68 11.48 1.73
N VAL A 105 6.45 11.64 2.80
CA VAL A 105 6.48 10.69 3.93
C VAL A 105 5.14 10.68 4.67
N THR A 106 4.54 11.85 4.90
CA THR A 106 3.22 11.97 5.55
C THR A 106 2.16 11.19 4.79
N LYS A 107 2.12 11.35 3.46
CA LYS A 107 1.20 10.59 2.61
C LYS A 107 1.47 9.08 2.71
N ALA A 108 2.72 8.66 2.64
CA ALA A 108 3.09 7.25 2.72
C ALA A 108 2.73 6.61 4.07
N VAL A 109 2.91 7.34 5.19
CA VAL A 109 2.50 6.89 6.53
C VAL A 109 0.99 6.77 6.61
N SER A 110 0.24 7.76 6.13
CA SER A 110 -1.22 7.71 6.13
C SER A 110 -1.77 6.57 5.26
N ASP A 111 -1.22 6.35 4.08
CA ASP A 111 -1.61 5.25 3.21
C ASP A 111 -1.35 3.89 3.88
N LEU A 112 -0.23 3.75 4.60
CA LEU A 112 0.09 2.53 5.34
C LEU A 112 -0.81 2.35 6.57
N GLU A 113 -1.13 3.42 7.29
CA GLU A 113 -2.06 3.40 8.43
C GLU A 113 -3.42 2.86 8.00
N VAL A 114 -3.98 3.38 6.91
CA VAL A 114 -5.24 2.88 6.35
C VAL A 114 -5.15 1.40 6.00
N GLN A 115 -4.06 0.96 5.37
CA GLN A 115 -3.85 -0.46 5.07
C GLN A 115 -3.81 -1.32 6.32
N THR A 116 -3.22 -0.84 7.42
CA THR A 116 -3.18 -1.61 8.68
C THR A 116 -4.53 -1.69 9.40
N LEU A 117 -5.42 -0.73 9.17
CA LEU A 117 -6.80 -0.80 9.66
C LEU A 117 -7.60 -1.88 8.91
N LEU A 118 -7.20 -2.23 7.68
CA LEU A 118 -7.74 -3.34 6.90
C LEU A 118 -7.09 -4.67 7.32
N SER A 119 -7.41 -5.12 8.53
CA SER A 119 -6.90 -6.36 9.15
C SER A 119 -7.96 -7.46 9.28
N GLY A 120 -9.02 -7.40 8.48
CA GLY A 120 -10.06 -8.43 8.40
C GLY A 120 -9.53 -9.77 7.92
N GLU A 121 -10.23 -10.86 8.28
CA GLU A 121 -9.84 -12.24 7.94
C GLU A 121 -9.57 -12.43 6.43
N TYR A 122 -10.30 -11.71 5.58
CA TYR A 122 -10.25 -11.86 4.13
C TYR A 122 -9.42 -10.79 3.41
N ASP A 123 -8.84 -9.82 4.12
CA ASP A 123 -8.18 -8.66 3.49
C ASP A 123 -6.89 -9.03 2.73
N HIS A 124 -6.35 -10.23 3.00
CA HIS A 124 -5.23 -10.80 2.26
C HIS A 124 -5.64 -11.50 0.95
N ARG A 125 -6.93 -11.69 0.69
CA ARG A 125 -7.43 -12.39 -0.51
C ARG A 125 -7.71 -11.41 -1.64
N ASP A 126 -7.72 -11.93 -2.85
CA ASP A 126 -8.13 -11.16 -4.02
C ASP A 126 -9.62 -10.80 -3.91
N ALA A 127 -9.99 -9.59 -4.31
CA ALA A 127 -11.36 -9.13 -4.28
C ALA A 127 -12.10 -9.50 -5.58
N LEU A 128 -13.29 -10.10 -5.43
CA LEU A 128 -14.24 -10.25 -6.53
C LEU A 128 -15.18 -9.04 -6.55
N VAL A 129 -15.17 -8.27 -7.63
CA VAL A 129 -16.00 -7.08 -7.79
C VAL A 129 -17.03 -7.33 -8.89
N THR A 130 -18.30 -7.15 -8.55
CA THR A 130 -19.42 -7.23 -9.50
C THR A 130 -20.08 -5.86 -9.61
N ILE A 131 -20.08 -5.29 -10.81
CA ILE A 131 -20.74 -4.00 -11.11
C ILE A 131 -22.03 -4.30 -11.87
N ARG A 132 -23.14 -3.69 -11.45
CA ARG A 132 -24.46 -3.84 -12.08
C ARG A 132 -25.08 -2.47 -12.30
N SER A 133 -25.63 -2.25 -13.48
CA SER A 133 -26.35 -1.01 -13.84
C SER A 133 -27.73 -0.90 -13.18
N GLU A 134 -28.30 -2.00 -12.71
CA GLU A 134 -29.61 -2.06 -12.04
C GLU A 134 -30.71 -1.26 -12.79
N ALA A 135 -31.43 -0.37 -12.09
CA ALA A 135 -32.53 0.40 -12.66
C ALA A 135 -32.03 1.76 -13.19
N GLY A 136 -32.44 2.10 -14.42
CA GLY A 136 -32.11 3.37 -15.06
C GLY A 136 -31.83 3.27 -16.56
N GLY A 137 -31.86 2.05 -17.12
CA GLY A 137 -31.74 1.85 -18.56
C GLY A 137 -30.34 2.24 -19.05
N VAL A 138 -30.29 2.91 -20.20
CA VAL A 138 -29.04 3.23 -20.92
C VAL A 138 -28.11 4.13 -20.09
N ASP A 139 -28.65 5.13 -19.39
CA ASP A 139 -27.83 6.03 -18.56
C ASP A 139 -27.15 5.27 -17.41
N ALA A 140 -27.84 4.29 -16.82
CA ALA A 140 -27.29 3.48 -15.75
C ALA A 140 -26.25 2.47 -16.26
N ALA A 141 -26.44 1.95 -17.47
CA ALA A 141 -25.46 1.10 -18.16
C ALA A 141 -24.17 1.87 -18.49
N ASP A 142 -24.28 3.10 -19.01
CA ASP A 142 -23.12 3.96 -19.27
C ASP A 142 -22.39 4.32 -17.96
N TRP A 143 -23.15 4.60 -16.89
CA TRP A 143 -22.56 4.83 -15.57
C TRP A 143 -21.83 3.60 -15.02
N ALA A 144 -22.41 2.40 -15.14
CA ALA A 144 -21.75 1.16 -14.74
C ALA A 144 -20.43 0.96 -15.49
N GLU A 145 -20.40 1.27 -16.79
CA GLU A 145 -19.17 1.24 -17.58
C GLU A 145 -18.16 2.26 -17.04
N MET A 146 -18.57 3.50 -16.77
CA MET A 146 -17.69 4.52 -16.19
C MET A 146 -17.08 4.07 -14.86
N VAL A 147 -17.87 3.46 -13.97
CA VAL A 147 -17.41 2.91 -12.69
C VAL A 147 -16.41 1.77 -12.90
N SER A 148 -16.64 0.88 -13.87
CA SER A 148 -15.69 -0.20 -14.17
C SER A 148 -14.32 0.33 -14.58
N ARG A 149 -14.28 1.34 -15.45
CA ARG A 149 -13.03 2.01 -15.87
C ARG A 149 -12.36 2.72 -14.70
N MET A 150 -13.14 3.31 -13.78
CA MET A 150 -12.60 3.93 -12.57
C MET A 150 -11.83 2.90 -11.73
N PHE A 151 -12.40 1.71 -11.51
CA PHE A 151 -11.72 0.63 -10.79
C PHE A 151 -10.47 0.13 -11.51
N PHE A 152 -10.51 -0.04 -12.83
CA PHE A 152 -9.32 -0.45 -13.59
C PHE A 152 -8.16 0.54 -13.43
N ARG A 153 -8.43 1.85 -13.52
CA ARG A 153 -7.41 2.88 -13.30
C ARG A 153 -6.93 2.94 -11.86
N TYR A 154 -7.80 2.68 -10.88
CA TYR A 154 -7.40 2.57 -9.48
C TYR A 154 -6.43 1.39 -9.30
N CYS A 155 -6.80 0.20 -9.77
CA CYS A 155 -5.95 -0.99 -9.69
C CYS A 155 -4.60 -0.77 -10.37
N GLU A 156 -4.58 -0.19 -11.58
CA GLU A 156 -3.33 0.14 -12.30
C GLU A 156 -2.42 1.07 -11.48
N ARG A 157 -2.97 2.17 -10.92
CA ARG A 157 -2.20 3.12 -10.08
C ARG A 157 -1.64 2.49 -8.82
N HIS A 158 -2.31 1.49 -8.27
CA HIS A 158 -1.88 0.75 -7.09
C HIS A 158 -1.13 -0.55 -7.42
N SER A 159 -0.75 -0.77 -8.70
CA SER A 159 -0.03 -1.95 -9.18
C SER A 159 -0.73 -3.29 -8.83
N LEU A 160 -2.06 -3.28 -8.82
CA LEU A 160 -2.90 -4.47 -8.61
C LEU A 160 -3.23 -5.13 -9.94
N SER A 161 -3.11 -6.45 -10.01
CA SER A 161 -3.51 -7.22 -11.20
C SER A 161 -5.04 -7.32 -11.30
N VAL A 162 -5.57 -7.11 -12.50
CA VAL A 162 -7.02 -7.22 -12.78
C VAL A 162 -7.26 -8.32 -13.80
N SER A 163 -8.26 -9.16 -13.55
CA SER A 163 -8.78 -10.14 -14.51
C SER A 163 -10.29 -9.94 -14.66
N VAL A 164 -10.75 -9.73 -15.90
CA VAL A 164 -12.18 -9.61 -16.21
C VAL A 164 -12.74 -11.00 -16.49
N LEU A 165 -13.70 -11.42 -15.67
CA LEU A 165 -14.31 -12.75 -15.79
C LEU A 165 -15.49 -12.77 -16.76
N GLU A 166 -16.35 -11.75 -16.68
CA GLU A 166 -17.56 -11.65 -17.49
C GLU A 166 -17.93 -10.17 -17.70
N THR A 167 -18.41 -9.85 -18.90
CA THR A 167 -18.97 -8.55 -19.25
C THR A 167 -20.24 -8.76 -20.05
N SER A 168 -21.32 -8.10 -19.66
CA SER A 168 -22.54 -7.99 -20.46
C SER A 168 -22.62 -6.57 -21.03
N TYR A 169 -23.07 -6.42 -22.26
CA TYR A 169 -23.26 -5.10 -22.88
C TYR A 169 -24.75 -4.81 -23.02
N ALA A 170 -25.16 -3.57 -22.77
CA ALA A 170 -26.52 -3.12 -23.06
C ALA A 170 -26.71 -2.89 -24.57
N GLU A 171 -27.97 -2.83 -25.03
CA GLU A 171 -28.29 -2.74 -26.47
C GLU A 171 -27.81 -1.42 -27.12
N GLU A 172 -27.84 -0.31 -26.39
CA GLU A 172 -27.47 1.01 -26.92
C GLU A 172 -26.08 1.50 -26.47
N ALA A 173 -25.79 1.49 -25.16
CA ALA A 173 -24.52 1.92 -24.60
C ALA A 173 -24.31 1.35 -23.18
N GLY A 174 -23.05 1.15 -22.78
CA GLY A 174 -22.68 0.72 -21.44
C GLY A 174 -22.72 -0.79 -21.19
N ILE A 175 -22.65 -1.16 -19.90
CA ILE A 175 -22.60 -2.55 -19.40
C ILE A 175 -23.69 -2.89 -18.37
#